data_AF-A0A9Q1R8T8-F1
#
_entry.id   AF-A0A9Q1R8T8-F1
#
_cell.length_a   1.000
_cell.length_b   1.000
_cell.length_c   1.000
_cell.angle_alpha   90.00
_cell.angle_beta   90.00
_cell.angle_gamma   90.00
#
_symmetry.space_group_name_H-M   'P 1'
#
loop_
_entity.id
_entity.type
_entity.pdbx_description
1 polymer ?
#
loop_
_entity_poly.entity_id
_entity_poly.type
_entity_poly.pdbx_seq_one_letter_code
_entity_poly.pdbx_strand_id
1 'polypeptide(L)'
;MNNKRKRSNPDLNLCLKTPIDQEESSNKLLTLDEAMDFELKHVNVDPNVDVKKLRRTISNRLSAQRARNKRAECIAELEKKVKSLEGRIAFDAPEIENEKDKYKMLKLEGNMLREQLDSVTDRAKLLTVEIEENKLELRRLKELPKTLEKEHDSRSIHLFEIERQGYNSYDESDSAAAMDMDQSIDQYLNLDAINFYPPKND
;
A
#
# COMPACT_ATOMS: atom_id res chain seq x y z
N MET A 1 24.25 -20.93 -48.98
CA MET A 1 24.58 -22.28 -48.47
C MET A 1 24.88 -22.19 -46.98
N ASN A 2 23.92 -22.46 -46.09
CA ASN A 2 24.14 -22.43 -44.64
C ASN A 2 23.58 -23.70 -43.99
N ASN A 3 24.46 -24.66 -43.72
CA ASN A 3 24.16 -25.98 -43.16
C ASN A 3 23.80 -25.87 -41.67
N LYS A 4 22.51 -25.94 -41.34
CA LYS A 4 22.03 -26.14 -39.96
C LYS A 4 22.11 -27.63 -39.63
N ARG A 5 23.19 -28.06 -38.97
CA ARG A 5 23.25 -29.36 -38.28
C ARG A 5 22.35 -29.30 -37.04
N LYS A 6 21.08 -29.69 -37.19
CA LYS A 6 20.22 -29.98 -36.04
C LYS A 6 20.59 -31.38 -35.54
N ARG A 7 21.12 -31.42 -34.32
CA ARG A 7 21.48 -32.64 -33.58
C ARG A 7 20.23 -33.49 -33.42
N SER A 8 20.24 -34.71 -33.93
CA SER A 8 19.26 -35.73 -33.59
C SER A 8 19.42 -36.08 -32.11
N ASN A 9 18.41 -35.81 -31.30
CA ASN A 9 18.30 -36.41 -29.97
C ASN A 9 18.20 -37.93 -30.16
N PRO A 10 19.11 -38.74 -29.61
CA PRO A 10 18.85 -40.16 -29.53
C PRO A 10 17.71 -40.34 -28.54
N ASP A 11 16.60 -40.84 -29.05
CA ASP A 11 15.44 -41.28 -28.29
C ASP A 11 15.88 -42.46 -27.42
N LEU A 12 16.46 -42.16 -26.25
CA LEU A 12 16.84 -43.12 -25.23
C LEU A 12 15.57 -43.60 -24.53
N ASN A 13 14.74 -44.32 -25.26
CA ASN A 13 13.75 -45.22 -24.70
C ASN A 13 14.50 -46.38 -24.04
N LEU A 14 15.09 -46.11 -22.89
CA LEU A 14 15.45 -47.13 -21.92
C LEU A 14 14.13 -47.73 -21.44
N CYS A 15 13.63 -48.71 -22.20
CA CYS A 15 12.63 -49.66 -21.75
C CYS A 15 13.27 -50.45 -20.60
N LEU A 16 13.31 -49.82 -19.43
CA LEU A 16 13.36 -50.51 -18.17
C LEU A 16 12.03 -51.25 -18.12
N LYS A 17 12.04 -52.51 -18.57
CA LYS A 17 11.02 -53.47 -18.15
C LYS A 17 11.07 -53.44 -16.62
N THR A 18 10.18 -52.67 -16.02
CA THR A 18 9.77 -52.91 -14.65
C THR A 18 9.37 -54.37 -14.62
N PRO A 19 9.96 -55.20 -13.73
CA PRO A 19 9.41 -56.51 -13.47
C PRO A 19 7.97 -56.29 -12.98
N ILE A 20 7.05 -56.47 -13.93
CA ILE A 20 5.76 -57.15 -13.79
C ILE A 20 5.36 -57.30 -12.32
N ASP A 21 4.41 -56.48 -11.89
CA ASP A 21 3.20 -56.88 -11.17
C ASP A 21 3.33 -58.18 -10.36
N GLN A 22 4.19 -58.15 -9.34
CA GLN A 22 3.96 -58.89 -8.11
C GLN A 22 3.65 -57.86 -7.03
N GLU A 23 2.56 -57.13 -7.25
CA GLU A 23 1.83 -56.53 -6.14
C GLU A 23 1.28 -57.65 -5.26
N GLU A 24 1.18 -57.32 -3.96
CA GLU A 24 0.39 -58.05 -2.95
C GLU A 24 1.02 -59.29 -2.32
N SER A 25 2.20 -59.16 -1.70
CA SER A 25 2.50 -59.90 -0.46
C SER A 25 3.89 -59.54 0.06
N SER A 26 3.99 -59.21 1.34
CA SER A 26 5.23 -59.17 2.14
C SER A 26 6.12 -57.91 2.05
N ASN A 27 5.67 -56.83 2.69
CA ASN A 27 6.59 -55.85 3.30
C ASN A 27 7.44 -56.44 4.46
N LYS A 28 7.41 -57.77 4.68
CA LYS A 28 8.37 -58.46 5.54
C LYS A 28 9.62 -58.71 4.73
N LEU A 29 10.64 -57.88 4.95
CA LEU A 29 12.00 -58.21 4.59
C LEU A 29 12.34 -59.59 5.16
N LEU A 30 12.44 -60.58 4.28
CA LEU A 30 12.79 -61.94 4.69
C LEU A 30 14.11 -61.92 5.46
N THR A 31 14.12 -62.61 6.59
CA THR A 31 15.33 -62.77 7.39
C THR A 31 16.31 -63.66 6.62
N LEU A 32 17.61 -63.49 6.85
CA LEU A 32 18.63 -64.26 6.12
C LEU A 32 18.41 -65.78 6.26
N ASP A 33 18.05 -66.22 7.47
CA ASP A 33 17.83 -67.64 7.78
C ASP A 33 16.52 -68.14 7.15
N GLU A 34 15.44 -67.36 7.15
CA GLU A 34 14.19 -67.67 6.43
C GLU A 34 14.43 -67.81 4.92
N ALA A 35 15.28 -66.95 4.35
CA ALA A 35 15.60 -66.95 2.93
C ALA A 35 16.50 -68.14 2.55
N MET A 36 17.38 -68.53 3.47
CA MET A 36 18.19 -69.74 3.35
C MET A 36 17.33 -71.00 3.38
N ASP A 37 16.43 -71.12 4.36
CA ASP A 37 15.54 -72.27 4.51
C ASP A 37 14.62 -72.41 3.30
N PHE A 38 14.17 -71.30 2.72
CA PHE A 38 13.38 -71.30 1.51
C PHE A 38 14.16 -71.85 0.30
N GLU A 39 15.39 -71.37 0.08
CA GLU A 39 16.24 -71.83 -1.03
C GLU A 39 16.61 -73.31 -0.86
N LEU A 40 16.92 -73.76 0.35
CA LEU A 40 17.22 -75.16 0.66
C LEU A 40 16.02 -76.11 0.48
N LYS A 41 14.78 -75.62 0.67
CA LYS A 41 13.55 -76.42 0.53
C LYS A 41 12.97 -76.44 -0.89
N HIS A 42 13.18 -75.37 -1.66
CA HIS A 42 12.51 -75.18 -2.96
C HIS A 42 13.43 -75.25 -4.17
N VAL A 43 14.70 -74.89 -4.03
CA VAL A 43 15.68 -75.15 -5.08
C VAL A 43 16.15 -76.58 -4.84
N ASN A 44 16.16 -77.43 -5.87
CA ASN A 44 16.87 -78.71 -5.83
C ASN A 44 18.37 -78.38 -5.72
N VAL A 45 18.79 -77.97 -4.53
CA VAL A 45 20.15 -77.60 -4.20
C VAL A 45 20.96 -78.87 -4.31
N ASP A 46 21.92 -78.87 -5.23
CA ASP A 46 22.85 -79.99 -5.46
C ASP A 46 23.41 -80.45 -4.09
N PRO A 47 23.38 -81.76 -3.75
CA PRO A 47 23.87 -82.26 -2.46
C PRO A 47 25.33 -81.87 -2.13
N ASN A 48 26.09 -81.34 -3.09
CA ASN A 48 27.44 -80.81 -2.90
C ASN A 48 27.52 -79.25 -2.85
N VAL A 49 26.43 -78.53 -2.59
CA VAL A 49 26.48 -77.06 -2.50
C VAL A 49 27.25 -76.58 -1.27
N ASP A 50 28.22 -75.69 -1.51
CA ASP A 50 28.89 -74.92 -0.46
C ASP A 50 27.90 -73.96 0.21
N VAL A 51 27.40 -74.38 1.38
CA VAL A 51 26.46 -73.63 2.23
C VAL A 51 26.97 -72.21 2.53
N LYS A 52 28.29 -72.01 2.65
CA LYS A 52 28.88 -70.70 2.93
C LYS A 52 28.70 -69.75 1.73
N LYS A 53 28.91 -70.27 0.52
CA LYS A 53 28.66 -69.51 -0.73
C LYS A 53 27.17 -69.22 -0.91
N LEU A 54 26.30 -70.18 -0.62
CA LEU A 54 24.84 -69.98 -0.68
C LEU A 54 24.40 -68.85 0.27
N ARG A 55 24.81 -68.92 1.55
CA ARG A 55 24.53 -67.89 2.56
C ARG A 55 25.01 -66.51 2.11
N ARG A 56 26.21 -66.40 1.53
CA ARG A 56 26.76 -65.14 1.02
C ARG A 56 25.95 -64.60 -0.16
N THR A 57 25.55 -65.45 -1.10
CA THR A 57 24.73 -65.06 -2.25
C THR A 57 23.38 -64.51 -1.80
N ILE A 58 22.70 -65.21 -0.88
CA ILE A 58 21.41 -64.77 -0.34
C ILE A 58 21.57 -63.46 0.45
N SER A 59 22.61 -63.34 1.28
CA SER A 59 22.89 -62.12 2.04
C SER A 59 23.14 -60.90 1.15
N ASN A 60 23.92 -61.06 0.08
CA ASN A 60 24.15 -60.00 -0.91
C ASN A 60 22.86 -59.63 -1.66
N ARG A 61 22.04 -60.62 -2.02
CA ARG A 61 20.74 -60.40 -2.66
C ARG A 61 19.83 -59.57 -1.76
N LEU A 62 19.67 -59.96 -0.50
CA LEU A 62 18.85 -59.23 0.48
C LEU A 62 19.39 -57.82 0.73
N SER A 63 20.71 -57.65 0.82
CA SER A 63 21.34 -56.34 0.99
C SER A 63 21.10 -55.42 -0.21
N ALA A 64 21.22 -55.94 -1.43
CA ALA A 64 20.92 -55.20 -2.65
C ALA A 64 19.43 -54.84 -2.75
N GLN A 65 18.53 -55.75 -2.35
CA GLN A 65 17.08 -55.48 -2.29
C GLN A 65 16.75 -54.38 -1.29
N ARG A 66 17.32 -54.42 -0.07
CA ARG A 66 17.17 -53.33 0.92
C ARG A 66 17.66 -51.99 0.38
N ALA A 67 18.81 -51.98 -0.29
CA ALA A 67 19.35 -50.76 -0.90
C ALA A 67 18.42 -50.19 -1.99
N ARG A 68 17.85 -51.07 -2.83
CA ARG A 68 16.85 -50.68 -3.85
C ARG A 68 15.57 -50.13 -3.22
N ASN A 69 15.03 -50.80 -2.21
CA ASN A 69 13.82 -50.36 -1.51
C ASN A 69 14.03 -49.00 -0.85
N LYS A 70 15.13 -48.81 -0.12
CA LYS A 70 15.47 -47.52 0.50
C LYS A 70 15.61 -46.39 -0.52
N ARG A 71 16.16 -46.69 -1.70
CA ARG A 71 16.23 -45.72 -2.81
C ARG A 71 14.83 -45.39 -3.35
N ALA A 72 13.97 -46.38 -3.52
CA ALA A 72 12.60 -46.19 -3.98
C ALA A 72 11.77 -45.34 -2.99
N GLU A 73 11.88 -45.63 -1.69
CA GLU A 73 11.28 -44.83 -0.62
C GLU A 73 11.74 -43.37 -0.67
N CYS A 74 13.06 -43.14 -0.80
CA CYS A 74 13.62 -41.79 -0.92
C CYS A 74 13.08 -41.05 -2.15
N ILE A 75 12.97 -41.72 -3.31
CA ILE A 75 12.40 -41.13 -4.52
C ILE A 75 10.94 -40.76 -4.28
N ALA A 76 10.14 -41.67 -3.72
CA ALA A 76 8.72 -41.41 -3.43
C ALA A 76 8.53 -40.24 -2.45
N GLU A 77 9.38 -40.13 -1.42
CA GLU A 77 9.37 -38.98 -0.50
C GLU A 77 9.70 -37.66 -1.21
N LEU A 78 10.68 -37.67 -2.13
CA LEU A 78 11.04 -36.49 -2.91
C LEU A 78 9.90 -36.09 -3.86
N GLU A 79 9.29 -37.05 -4.55
CA GLU A 79 8.13 -36.80 -5.42
C GLU A 79 6.95 -36.20 -4.65
N LYS A 80 6.68 -36.71 -3.44
CA LYS A 80 5.65 -36.15 -2.55
C LYS A 80 5.98 -34.71 -2.15
N LYS A 81 7.24 -34.41 -1.82
CA LYS A 81 7.68 -33.05 -1.50
C LYS A 81 7.54 -32.10 -2.68
N VAL A 82 7.91 -32.53 -3.89
CA VAL A 82 7.75 -31.75 -5.12
C VAL A 82 6.28 -31.39 -5.33
N LYS A 83 5.38 -32.39 -5.32
CA LYS A 83 3.94 -32.15 -5.48
C LYS A 83 3.37 -31.20 -4.41
N SER A 84 3.82 -31.34 -3.17
CA SER A 84 3.40 -30.43 -2.09
C SER A 84 3.87 -29.00 -2.31
N LEU A 85 5.10 -28.80 -2.78
CA LEU A 85 5.63 -27.47 -3.07
C LEU A 85 4.96 -26.86 -4.31
N GLU A 86 4.72 -27.64 -5.36
CA GLU A 86 3.97 -27.21 -6.54
C GLU A 86 2.55 -26.78 -6.18
N GLY A 87 1.87 -27.54 -5.31
CA GLY A 87 0.55 -27.18 -4.81
C GLY A 87 0.54 -25.86 -4.03
N ARG A 88 1.58 -25.62 -3.20
CA ARG A 88 1.75 -24.34 -2.50
C ARG A 88 2.01 -23.19 -3.47
N ILE A 89 2.90 -23.38 -4.44
CA ILE A 89 3.17 -22.35 -5.47
C ILE A 89 1.90 -22.00 -6.24
N ALA A 90 1.10 -23.00 -6.61
CA ALA A 90 -0.14 -22.78 -7.35
C ALA A 90 -1.19 -22.00 -6.52
N PHE A 91 -1.16 -22.13 -5.19
CA PHE A 91 -2.03 -21.38 -4.28
C PHE A 91 -1.48 -19.97 -4.00
N ASP A 92 -0.19 -19.86 -3.67
CA ASP A 92 0.44 -18.60 -3.24
C ASP A 92 0.61 -17.62 -4.42
N ALA A 93 0.86 -18.11 -5.64
CA ALA A 93 1.11 -17.26 -6.82
C ALA A 93 -0.07 -16.31 -7.17
N PRO A 94 -1.33 -16.76 -7.27
CA PRO A 94 -2.44 -15.86 -7.52
C PRO A 94 -2.70 -14.89 -6.35
N GLU A 95 -2.46 -15.30 -5.11
CA GLU A 95 -2.58 -14.42 -3.94
C GLU A 95 -1.58 -13.26 -4.00
N ILE A 96 -0.32 -13.57 -4.34
CA ILE A 96 0.72 -12.55 -4.55
C ILE A 96 0.33 -11.58 -5.68
N GLU A 97 -0.21 -12.08 -6.79
CA GLU A 97 -0.59 -11.20 -7.90
C GLU A 97 -1.77 -10.29 -7.53
N ASN A 98 -2.77 -10.82 -6.83
CA ASN A 98 -3.88 -10.03 -6.30
C ASN A 98 -3.40 -8.91 -5.36
N GLU A 99 -2.46 -9.21 -4.45
CA GLU A 99 -1.91 -8.20 -3.55
C GLU A 99 -1.09 -7.13 -4.29
N LYS A 100 -0.36 -7.50 -5.34
CA LYS A 100 0.31 -6.49 -6.20
C LYS A 100 -0.70 -5.57 -6.86
N ASP A 101 -1.83 -6.09 -7.34
CA ASP A 101 -2.85 -5.28 -8.00
C ASP A 101 -3.55 -4.34 -7.01
N LYS A 102 -3.87 -4.83 -5.80
CA LYS A 102 -4.35 -3.97 -4.70
C LYS A 102 -3.36 -2.86 -4.38
N TYR A 103 -2.08 -3.18 -4.28
CA TYR A 103 -1.04 -2.17 -4.04
C TYR A 103 -0.98 -1.11 -5.14
N LYS A 104 -1.07 -1.50 -6.42
CA LYS A 104 -1.13 -0.55 -7.54
C LYS A 104 -2.34 0.37 -7.43
N MET A 105 -3.52 -0.18 -7.12
CA MET A 105 -4.75 0.59 -6.96
C MET A 105 -4.64 1.61 -5.81
N LEU A 106 -4.19 1.15 -4.64
CA LEU A 106 -3.98 2.02 -3.47
C LEU A 106 -2.94 3.11 -3.75
N LYS A 107 -1.89 2.79 -4.51
CA LYS A 107 -0.87 3.77 -4.89
C LYS A 107 -1.44 4.84 -5.83
N LEU A 108 -2.28 4.46 -6.79
CA LEU A 108 -2.95 5.42 -7.67
C LEU A 108 -3.89 6.32 -6.89
N GLU A 109 -4.71 5.75 -6.00
CA GLU A 109 -5.61 6.51 -5.13
C GLU A 109 -4.83 7.47 -4.22
N GLY A 110 -3.74 7.00 -3.60
CA GLY A 110 -2.89 7.84 -2.76
C GLY A 110 -2.24 8.99 -3.51
N ASN A 111 -1.88 8.80 -4.79
CA ASN A 111 -1.37 9.88 -5.63
C ASN A 111 -2.48 10.89 -5.97
N MET A 112 -3.66 10.42 -6.35
CA MET A 112 -4.81 11.28 -6.66
C MET A 112 -5.21 12.15 -5.46
N LEU A 113 -5.30 11.55 -4.26
CA LEU A 113 -5.63 12.28 -3.03
C LEU A 113 -4.57 13.33 -2.70
N ARG A 114 -3.29 13.04 -2.97
CA ARG A 114 -2.20 13.99 -2.79
C ARG A 114 -2.34 15.19 -3.73
N GLU A 115 -2.60 14.95 -5.01
CA GLU A 115 -2.82 16.02 -5.99
C GLU A 115 -4.03 16.90 -5.61
N GLN A 116 -5.11 16.28 -5.11
CA GLN A 116 -6.27 17.02 -4.61
C GLN A 116 -5.91 17.88 -3.39
N LEU A 117 -5.14 17.32 -2.44
CA LEU A 117 -4.70 18.04 -1.25
C LEU A 117 -3.80 19.23 -1.63
N ASP A 118 -2.86 19.03 -2.55
CA ASP A 118 -1.97 20.07 -3.05
C ASP A 118 -2.79 21.20 -3.72
N SER A 119 -3.75 20.84 -4.57
CA SER A 119 -4.65 21.80 -5.23
C SER A 119 -5.47 22.63 -4.23
N VAL A 120 -6.03 22.00 -3.20
CA VAL A 120 -6.79 22.69 -2.15
C VAL A 120 -5.87 23.59 -1.34
N THR A 121 -4.68 23.10 -1.01
CA THR A 121 -3.68 23.84 -0.24
C THR A 121 -3.21 25.09 -0.99
N ASP A 122 -2.95 24.97 -2.29
CA ASP A 122 -2.52 26.11 -3.11
C ASP A 122 -3.64 27.14 -3.29
N ARG A 123 -4.89 26.68 -3.47
CA ARG A 123 -6.05 27.59 -3.47
C ARG A 123 -6.19 28.34 -2.15
N ALA A 124 -6.03 27.64 -1.02
CA ALA A 124 -6.08 28.26 0.30
C ALA A 124 -4.99 29.33 0.45
N LYS A 125 -3.75 29.06 0.00
CA LYS A 125 -2.67 30.06 -0.01
C LYS A 125 -3.04 31.31 -0.82
N LEU A 126 -3.58 31.13 -2.03
CA LEU A 126 -3.99 32.27 -2.86
C LEU A 126 -5.07 33.12 -2.17
N LEU A 127 -6.09 32.47 -1.60
CA LEU A 127 -7.13 33.17 -0.84
C LEU A 127 -6.56 33.90 0.38
N THR A 128 -5.58 33.33 1.07
CA THR A 128 -4.93 34.04 2.20
C THR A 128 -4.20 35.30 1.74
N VAL A 129 -3.54 35.27 0.58
CA VAL A 129 -2.89 36.47 0.01
C VAL A 129 -3.94 37.53 -0.36
N GLU A 130 -5.00 37.13 -1.06
CA GLU A 130 -6.09 38.05 -1.45
C GLU A 130 -6.78 38.69 -0.23
N ILE A 131 -6.99 37.92 0.84
CA ILE A 131 -7.54 38.44 2.10
C ILE A 131 -6.60 39.49 2.72
N GLU A 132 -5.30 39.26 2.72
CA GLU A 132 -4.33 40.23 3.27
C GLU A 132 -4.24 41.50 2.42
N GLU A 133 -4.29 41.39 1.09
CA GLU A 133 -4.37 42.53 0.17
C GLU A 133 -5.64 43.36 0.42
N ASN A 134 -6.81 42.70 0.47
CA ASN A 134 -8.09 43.35 0.75
C ASN A 134 -8.10 44.02 2.13
N LYS A 135 -7.50 43.41 3.15
CA LYS A 135 -7.34 44.03 4.48
C LYS A 135 -6.46 45.29 4.43
N LEU A 136 -5.42 45.30 3.60
CA LEU A 136 -4.55 46.46 3.43
C LEU A 136 -5.31 47.59 2.71
N GLU A 137 -6.02 47.28 1.63
CA GLU A 137 -6.83 48.25 0.91
C GLU A 137 -7.95 48.83 1.79
N LEU A 138 -8.64 48.00 2.57
CA LEU A 138 -9.63 48.46 3.54
C LEU A 138 -9.02 49.41 4.59
N ARG A 139 -7.80 49.14 5.06
CA ARG A 139 -7.09 50.07 5.97
C ARG A 139 -6.82 51.41 5.28
N ARG A 140 -6.30 51.39 4.04
CA ARG A 140 -6.06 52.60 3.25
C ARG A 140 -7.34 53.42 3.02
N LEU A 141 -8.43 52.76 2.63
CA LEU A 141 -9.72 53.43 2.40
C LEU A 141 -10.30 54.03 3.68
N LYS A 142 -10.10 53.39 4.83
CA LYS A 142 -10.51 53.94 6.14
C LYS A 142 -9.66 55.14 6.61
N GLU A 143 -8.46 55.33 6.08
CA GLU A 143 -7.60 56.47 6.42
C GLU A 143 -7.95 57.74 5.61
N LEU A 144 -8.44 57.61 4.37
CA LEU A 144 -8.87 58.73 3.52
C LEU A 144 -9.92 59.68 4.16
N PRO A 145 -11.01 59.20 4.79
CA PRO A 145 -11.98 60.08 5.43
C PRO A 145 -11.36 60.83 6.61
N LYS A 146 -10.44 60.19 7.37
CA LYS A 146 -9.74 60.85 8.48
C LYS A 146 -8.80 61.95 8.00
N THR A 147 -8.24 61.84 6.79
CA THR A 147 -7.42 62.91 6.20
C THR A 147 -8.28 64.04 5.66
N LEU A 148 -9.44 63.73 5.05
CA LEU A 148 -10.40 64.73 4.58
C LEU A 148 -11.05 65.51 5.73
N GLU A 149 -11.42 64.86 6.82
CA GLU A 149 -11.93 65.51 8.03
C GLU A 149 -10.88 66.45 8.62
N LYS A 150 -9.62 66.02 8.74
CA LYS A 150 -8.53 66.90 9.20
C LYS A 150 -8.29 68.11 8.29
N GLU A 151 -8.38 67.93 6.97
CA GLU A 151 -8.27 69.05 6.02
C GLU A 151 -9.48 69.97 6.10
N HIS A 152 -10.70 69.43 6.23
CA HIS A 152 -11.92 70.21 6.42
C HIS A 152 -11.87 71.00 7.73
N ASP A 153 -11.45 70.38 8.83
CA ASP A 153 -11.29 71.03 10.13
C ASP A 153 -10.20 72.11 10.07
N SER A 154 -9.07 71.84 9.43
CA SER A 154 -8.00 72.83 9.26
C SER A 154 -8.44 74.01 8.37
N ARG A 155 -9.22 73.74 7.33
CA ARG A 155 -9.76 74.77 6.42
C ARG A 155 -10.87 75.57 7.08
N SER A 156 -11.68 74.93 7.93
CA SER A 156 -12.70 75.56 8.76
C SER A 156 -12.06 76.49 9.80
N ILE A 157 -11.01 76.04 10.51
CA ILE A 157 -10.22 76.87 11.43
C ILE A 157 -9.59 78.05 10.69
N HIS A 158 -9.05 77.84 9.48
CA HIS A 158 -8.47 78.93 8.70
C HIS A 158 -9.51 79.95 8.22
N LEU A 159 -10.71 79.50 7.81
CA LEU A 159 -11.82 80.39 7.48
C LEU A 159 -12.26 81.19 8.71
N PHE A 160 -12.36 80.53 9.86
CA PHE A 160 -12.73 81.16 11.12
C PHE A 160 -11.68 82.19 11.57
N GLU A 161 -10.39 81.94 11.35
CA GLU A 161 -9.31 82.90 11.62
C GLU A 161 -9.31 84.09 10.65
N ILE A 162 -9.66 83.88 9.38
CA ILE A 162 -9.85 84.96 8.41
C ILE A 162 -11.06 85.82 8.80
N GLU A 163 -12.18 85.21 9.20
CA GLU A 163 -13.35 85.92 9.70
C GLU A 163 -13.04 86.67 11.01
N ARG A 164 -12.24 86.10 11.91
CA ARG A 164 -11.80 86.75 13.15
C ARG A 164 -10.85 87.92 12.91
N GLN A 165 -10.08 87.91 11.82
CA GLN A 165 -9.28 89.08 11.41
C GLN A 165 -10.11 90.12 10.64
N GLY A 166 -11.23 89.72 10.05
CA GLY A 166 -12.22 90.61 9.42
C GLY A 166 -13.16 91.32 10.39
N TYR A 167 -13.35 90.80 11.60
CA TYR A 167 -14.20 91.38 12.64
C TYR A 167 -13.37 91.85 13.85
N ASN A 168 -12.78 93.03 13.70
CA ASN A 168 -12.50 93.93 14.82
C ASN A 168 -13.13 95.28 14.52
N SER A 169 -14.46 95.32 14.52
CA SER A 169 -15.24 96.55 14.72
C SER A 169 -16.73 96.21 14.92
N TYR A 170 -17.28 96.67 16.04
CA TYR A 170 -18.70 96.72 16.46
C TYR A 170 -19.26 95.60 17.37
N ASP A 171 -19.15 95.89 18.67
CA ASP A 171 -20.21 96.08 19.68
C ASP A 171 -21.50 95.22 19.67
N GLU A 172 -21.55 94.35 20.69
CA GLU A 172 -22.63 94.05 21.65
C GLU A 172 -24.11 94.27 21.27
N SER A 173 -24.88 93.17 21.18
CA SER A 173 -26.25 93.02 21.73
C SER A 173 -26.82 91.60 21.50
N ASP A 174 -27.15 90.92 22.60
CA ASP A 174 -28.17 89.88 22.84
C ASP A 174 -28.74 89.03 21.68
N SER A 175 -28.53 87.71 21.74
CA SER A 175 -29.63 86.77 21.98
C SER A 175 -29.13 85.36 22.32
N ALA A 176 -29.71 84.81 23.37
CA ALA A 176 -29.51 83.44 23.82
C ALA A 176 -30.37 82.46 23.00
N ALA A 177 -29.75 81.38 22.53
CA ALA A 177 -30.43 80.11 22.30
C ALA A 177 -29.39 78.98 22.30
N ALA A 178 -29.22 78.37 23.47
CA ALA A 178 -28.64 77.04 23.58
C ALA A 178 -29.66 76.04 22.99
N MET A 179 -29.22 75.19 22.06
CA MET A 179 -29.89 73.92 21.81
C MET A 179 -28.85 72.80 21.71
N ASP A 180 -29.19 71.76 22.46
CA ASP A 180 -28.43 70.62 22.89
C ASP A 180 -27.91 69.72 21.76
N MET A 181 -26.75 69.14 22.00
CA MET A 181 -26.33 67.89 21.40
C MET A 181 -27.19 66.76 21.96
N ASP A 182 -27.75 65.91 21.10
CA ASP A 182 -28.05 64.55 21.54
C ASP A 182 -27.53 63.52 20.53
N GLN A 183 -26.88 62.52 21.11
CA GLN A 183 -26.05 61.49 20.51
C GLN A 183 -26.93 60.27 20.21
N SER A 184 -27.14 59.91 18.93
CA SER A 184 -27.63 58.57 18.61
C SER A 184 -26.47 57.67 18.22
N ILE A 185 -26.00 56.97 19.24
CA ILE A 185 -25.04 55.87 19.28
C ILE A 185 -25.31 54.80 18.22
N ASP A 186 -24.22 54.40 17.57
CA ASP A 186 -23.87 53.09 17.03
C ASP A 186 -24.98 52.03 16.87
N GLN A 187 -25.28 51.68 15.61
CA GLN A 187 -25.79 50.35 15.26
C GLN A 187 -24.84 49.69 14.27
N TYR A 188 -23.70 49.23 14.79
CA TYR A 188 -22.86 48.22 14.14
C TYR A 188 -23.09 46.87 14.83
N LEU A 189 -23.35 45.86 14.00
CA LEU A 189 -22.99 44.45 14.17
C LEU A 189 -23.78 43.63 15.20
N ASN A 190 -24.75 42.88 14.67
CA ASN A 190 -24.96 41.52 15.15
C ASN A 190 -25.08 40.59 13.94
N LEU A 191 -23.94 40.09 13.47
CA LEU A 191 -23.83 39.08 12.40
C LEU A 191 -23.19 37.77 12.88
N ASP A 192 -23.07 37.55 14.19
CA ASP A 192 -22.55 36.31 14.79
C ASP A 192 -23.57 35.16 14.82
N ALA A 193 -24.56 35.18 13.93
CA ALA A 193 -25.56 34.11 13.81
C ALA A 193 -25.55 33.48 12.41
N ILE A 194 -24.38 33.13 11.88
CA ILE A 194 -24.27 32.14 10.80
C ILE A 194 -23.83 30.82 11.43
N ASN A 195 -24.79 30.11 12.02
CA ASN A 195 -24.64 28.70 12.38
C ASN A 195 -24.51 27.87 11.09
N PHE A 196 -23.26 27.61 10.69
CA PHE A 196 -22.93 26.66 9.64
C PHE A 196 -22.85 25.26 10.24
N TYR A 197 -23.99 24.59 10.41
CA TYR A 197 -23.99 23.13 10.61
C TYR A 197 -24.06 22.44 9.24
N PRO A 198 -23.17 21.48 8.94
CA PRO A 198 -23.28 20.69 7.72
C PRO A 198 -24.46 19.71 7.83
N PRO A 199 -25.17 19.42 6.73
CA PRO A 199 -26.24 18.42 6.74
C PRO A 199 -25.65 17.03 7.02
N LYS A 200 -26.32 16.29 7.91
CA LYS A 200 -26.09 14.86 8.07
C LYS A 200 -26.71 14.16 6.86
N ASN A 201 -25.90 13.38 6.15
CA ASN A 201 -26.38 12.50 5.11
C ASN A 201 -26.91 11.23 5.78
N ASP A 202 -28.20 10.97 5.60
CA ASP A 202 -28.84 9.66 5.82
C ASP A 202 -28.65 8.77 4.59
#